data_AF-A0A347VRV6-F1
#
_entry.id   AF-A0A347VRV6-F1
#
_cell.length_a   1.000
_cell.length_b   1.000
_cell.length_c   1.000
_cell.angle_alpha   90.00
_cell.angle_beta   90.00
_cell.angle_gamma   90.00
#
_symmetry.space_group_name_H-M   'P 1'
#
loop_
_entity.id
_entity.type
_entity.pdbx_description
1 polymer ?
#
loop_
_entity_poly.entity_id
_entity_poly.type
_entity_poly.pdbx_seq_one_letter_code
_entity_poly.pdbx_strand_id
1 'polypeptide(L)'
;MLSKIKSIFSKKDSIESSELIANLQREMYALESKNSELTTQYNNLVKKYNKLLNDSKSLSAEYKDLATKFLDYKKQEQERKQKGRQNAELRRLEQEAQKEFEKSLDYILPLLQDSNIATKELLGFHEFKIYQALIFCESIKKHFIILPQVSFKRFIVDNSENDAWKAFSNFDCDFLLVLKDFKQKTSKPFAIIEYHGGWHYGKEPTNESIENTKKRDKIKEFIAKKTGLKYYVIDYKRVVTKDKPSEINDNLLEIELQKLVDYLYN
;
A
#
# COMPACT_ATOMS: atom_id res chain seq x y z
N MET A 1 20.33 -47.62 -122.45
CA MET A 1 19.68 -47.90 -121.15
C MET A 1 20.63 -47.79 -119.95
N LEU A 2 21.83 -48.36 -120.00
CA LEU A 2 22.79 -48.36 -118.88
C LEU A 2 23.30 -46.97 -118.42
N SER A 3 23.39 -45.97 -119.32
CA SER A 3 23.78 -44.60 -118.94
C SER A 3 22.69 -43.84 -118.15
N LYS A 4 21.40 -44.13 -118.41
CA LYS A 4 20.28 -43.57 -117.64
C LYS A 4 20.23 -44.14 -116.22
N ILE A 5 20.51 -45.43 -116.04
CA ILE A 5 20.50 -46.07 -114.72
C ILE A 5 21.67 -45.58 -113.85
N LYS A 6 22.90 -45.47 -114.40
CA LYS A 6 24.04 -44.87 -113.66
C LYS A 6 23.81 -43.41 -113.27
N SER A 7 23.13 -42.62 -114.11
CA SER A 7 22.75 -41.24 -113.79
C SER A 7 21.69 -41.15 -112.69
N ILE A 8 20.73 -42.09 -112.64
CA ILE A 8 19.69 -42.13 -111.61
C ILE A 8 20.25 -42.55 -110.26
N PHE A 9 21.13 -43.56 -110.21
CA PHE A 9 21.78 -44.00 -108.97
C PHE A 9 22.76 -42.94 -108.42
N SER A 10 23.58 -42.31 -109.29
CA SER A 10 24.46 -41.21 -108.89
C SER A 10 23.69 -39.97 -108.39
N LYS A 11 22.50 -39.67 -108.95
CA LYS A 11 21.63 -38.62 -108.43
C LYS A 11 21.01 -38.99 -107.10
N LYS A 12 20.62 -40.25 -106.89
CA LYS A 12 20.00 -40.71 -105.63
C LYS A 12 20.99 -40.66 -104.46
N ASP A 13 22.22 -41.13 -104.64
CA ASP A 13 23.28 -41.06 -103.61
C ASP A 13 23.70 -39.60 -103.30
N SER A 14 23.68 -38.74 -104.33
CA SER A 14 23.90 -37.30 -104.19
C SER A 14 22.76 -36.60 -103.45
N ILE A 15 21.51 -37.03 -103.64
CA ILE A 15 20.34 -36.49 -102.95
C ILE A 15 20.32 -36.95 -101.49
N GLU A 16 20.56 -38.23 -101.20
CA GLU A 16 20.64 -38.75 -99.83
C GLU A 16 21.80 -38.14 -99.03
N SER A 17 22.96 -37.92 -99.66
CA SER A 17 24.09 -37.19 -99.04
C SER A 17 23.78 -35.71 -98.79
N SER A 18 23.06 -35.06 -99.71
CA SER A 18 22.62 -33.66 -99.56
C SER A 18 21.60 -33.48 -98.44
N GLU A 19 20.71 -34.46 -98.24
CA GLU A 19 19.68 -34.43 -97.19
C GLU A 19 20.29 -34.67 -95.80
N LEU A 20 21.26 -35.58 -95.69
CA LEU A 20 22.03 -35.79 -94.46
C LEU A 20 22.81 -34.55 -94.05
N ILE A 21 23.49 -33.87 -95.00
CA ILE A 21 24.22 -32.62 -94.75
C ILE A 21 23.26 -31.52 -94.29
N ALA A 22 22.09 -31.38 -94.94
CA ALA A 22 21.08 -30.40 -94.54
C ALA A 22 20.50 -30.68 -93.15
N ASN A 23 20.37 -31.95 -92.75
CA ASN A 23 19.93 -32.35 -91.40
C ASN A 23 20.98 -32.00 -90.33
N LEU A 24 22.25 -32.33 -90.57
CA LEU A 24 23.35 -32.01 -89.66
C LEU A 24 23.52 -30.49 -89.49
N GLN A 25 23.37 -29.71 -90.57
CA GLN A 25 23.40 -28.25 -90.49
C GLN A 25 22.25 -27.71 -89.66
N ARG A 26 21.02 -28.22 -89.83
CA ARG A 26 19.86 -27.81 -89.01
C ARG A 26 20.08 -28.13 -87.53
N GLU A 27 20.63 -29.30 -87.21
CA GLU A 27 20.91 -29.70 -85.83
C GLU A 27 22.02 -28.85 -85.21
N MET A 28 23.09 -28.56 -85.96
CA MET A 28 24.17 -27.66 -85.53
C MET A 28 23.63 -26.26 -85.22
N TYR A 29 22.83 -25.66 -86.10
CA TYR A 29 22.20 -24.36 -85.85
C TYR A 29 21.25 -24.38 -84.64
N ALA A 30 20.50 -25.47 -84.44
CA ALA A 30 19.63 -25.63 -83.28
C ALA A 30 20.44 -25.72 -81.97
N LEU A 31 21.57 -26.44 -81.99
CA LEU A 31 22.49 -26.55 -80.85
C LEU A 31 23.15 -25.21 -80.52
N GLU A 32 23.61 -24.46 -81.54
CA GLU A 32 24.17 -23.12 -81.36
C GLU A 32 23.15 -22.15 -80.76
N SER A 33 21.91 -22.17 -81.25
CA SER A 33 20.81 -21.36 -80.71
C SER A 33 20.54 -21.69 -79.24
N LYS A 34 20.45 -22.98 -78.91
CA LYS A 34 20.24 -23.44 -77.53
C LYS A 34 21.42 -23.08 -76.61
N ASN A 35 22.64 -23.14 -77.11
CA ASN A 35 23.84 -22.75 -76.34
C ASN A 35 23.88 -21.24 -76.07
N SER A 36 23.46 -20.43 -77.04
CA SER A 36 23.30 -18.99 -76.88
C SER A 36 22.24 -18.65 -75.83
N GLU A 37 21.11 -19.37 -75.85
CA GLU A 37 20.04 -19.21 -74.86
C GLU A 37 20.51 -19.61 -73.45
N LEU A 38 21.16 -20.76 -73.30
CA LEU A 38 21.74 -21.23 -72.03
C LEU A 38 22.77 -20.24 -71.48
N THR A 39 23.63 -19.69 -72.33
CA THR A 39 24.61 -18.67 -71.95
C THR A 39 23.92 -17.41 -71.42
N THR A 40 22.83 -16.98 -72.07
CA THR A 40 22.02 -15.84 -71.62
C THR A 40 21.36 -16.12 -70.27
N GLN A 41 20.78 -17.30 -70.09
CA GLN A 41 20.17 -17.72 -68.83
C GLN A 41 21.19 -17.78 -67.69
N TYR A 42 22.38 -18.36 -67.95
CA TYR A 42 23.47 -18.42 -66.99
C TYR A 42 23.94 -17.03 -66.56
N ASN A 43 24.17 -16.12 -67.50
CA ASN A 43 24.57 -14.74 -67.21
C ASN A 43 23.52 -14.00 -66.38
N ASN A 44 22.23 -14.22 -66.66
CA ASN A 44 21.14 -13.65 -65.87
C ASN A 44 21.10 -14.23 -64.45
N LEU A 45 21.37 -15.53 -64.28
CA LEU A 45 21.43 -16.18 -62.98
C LEU A 45 22.59 -15.65 -62.13
N VAL A 46 23.78 -15.48 -62.73
CA VAL A 46 24.95 -14.90 -62.06
C VAL A 46 24.66 -13.47 -61.57
N LYS A 47 23.99 -12.65 -62.39
CA LYS A 47 23.57 -11.30 -61.98
C LYS A 47 22.63 -11.33 -60.77
N LYS A 48 21.63 -12.24 -60.78
CA LYS A 48 20.70 -12.41 -59.65
C LYS A 48 21.43 -12.88 -58.38
N TYR A 49 22.34 -13.84 -58.50
CA TYR A 49 23.14 -14.34 -57.38
C TYR A 49 23.98 -13.24 -56.74
N ASN A 50 24.71 -12.46 -57.54
CA ASN A 50 25.54 -11.36 -57.02
C ASN A 50 24.70 -10.28 -56.32
N LYS A 51 23.51 -9.97 -56.84
CA LYS A 51 22.57 -9.07 -56.17
C LYS A 51 22.15 -9.62 -54.81
N LEU A 52 21.70 -10.87 -54.77
CA LEU A 52 21.26 -11.52 -53.53
C LEU A 52 22.39 -11.60 -52.48
N LEU A 53 23.62 -11.86 -52.92
CA LEU A 53 24.79 -11.89 -52.05
C LEU A 53 25.05 -10.51 -51.41
N ASN A 54 24.91 -9.44 -52.17
CA ASN A 54 25.06 -8.07 -51.65
C ASN A 54 23.93 -7.70 -50.70
N ASP A 55 22.68 -8.03 -51.05
CA ASP A 55 21.51 -7.81 -50.18
C ASP A 55 21.67 -8.56 -48.85
N SER A 56 22.15 -9.80 -48.88
CA SER A 56 22.43 -10.60 -47.67
C SER A 56 23.53 -9.98 -46.78
N LYS A 57 24.59 -9.42 -47.39
CA LYS A 57 25.63 -8.71 -46.64
C LYS A 57 25.11 -7.43 -46.00
N SER A 58 24.28 -6.67 -46.71
CA SER A 58 23.63 -5.46 -46.17
C SER A 58 22.73 -5.82 -44.98
N LEU A 59 21.87 -6.83 -45.14
CA LEU A 59 20.98 -7.28 -44.09
C LEU A 59 21.74 -7.79 -42.85
N SER A 60 22.87 -8.48 -43.05
CA SER A 60 23.74 -8.92 -41.95
C SER A 60 24.34 -7.74 -41.18
N ALA A 61 24.73 -6.68 -41.87
CA ALA A 61 25.23 -5.46 -41.24
C ALA A 61 24.12 -4.74 -40.45
N GLU A 62 22.92 -4.60 -41.02
CA GLU A 62 21.76 -4.02 -40.35
C GLU A 62 21.37 -4.79 -39.08
N TYR A 63 21.39 -6.12 -39.14
CA TYR A 63 21.10 -6.95 -37.97
C TYR A 63 22.10 -6.74 -36.82
N LYS A 64 23.41 -6.59 -37.16
CA LYS A 64 24.45 -6.32 -36.16
C LYS A 64 24.30 -4.94 -35.51
N ASP A 65 23.97 -3.93 -36.30
CA ASP A 65 23.67 -2.58 -35.80
C ASP A 65 22.45 -2.60 -34.87
N LEU A 66 21.36 -3.26 -35.28
CA LEU A 66 20.15 -3.39 -34.46
C LEU A 66 20.40 -4.13 -33.15
N ALA A 67 21.19 -5.21 -33.18
CA ALA A 67 21.56 -5.95 -31.97
C ALA A 67 22.36 -5.08 -30.98
N THR A 68 23.26 -4.24 -31.50
CA THR A 68 24.04 -3.30 -30.68
C THR A 68 23.13 -2.25 -30.02
N LYS A 69 22.24 -1.63 -30.80
CA LYS A 69 21.26 -0.65 -30.29
C LYS A 69 20.35 -1.25 -29.22
N PHE A 70 19.94 -2.51 -29.38
CA PHE A 70 19.12 -3.21 -28.40
C PHE A 70 19.86 -3.44 -27.08
N LEU A 71 21.14 -3.83 -27.13
CA LEU A 71 21.98 -3.98 -25.94
C LEU A 71 22.16 -2.65 -25.21
N ASP A 72 22.44 -1.57 -25.93
CA ASP A 72 22.56 -0.23 -25.35
C ASP A 72 21.26 0.23 -24.70
N TYR A 73 20.12 0.02 -25.37
CA TYR A 73 18.80 0.31 -24.79
C TYR A 73 18.59 -0.46 -23.48
N LYS A 74 18.92 -1.76 -23.45
CA LYS A 74 18.78 -2.59 -22.26
C LYS A 74 19.66 -2.11 -21.10
N LYS A 75 20.88 -1.67 -21.40
CA LYS A 75 21.79 -1.09 -20.40
C LYS A 75 21.22 0.22 -19.83
N GLN A 76 20.77 1.14 -20.68
CA GLN A 76 20.15 2.40 -20.25
C GLN A 76 18.87 2.16 -19.41
N GLU A 77 18.08 1.15 -19.76
CA GLU A 77 16.89 0.77 -19.00
C GLU A 77 17.25 0.31 -17.58
N GLN A 78 18.32 -0.50 -17.44
CA GLN A 78 18.82 -0.95 -16.14
C GLN A 78 19.38 0.19 -15.30
N GLU A 79 20.18 1.08 -15.89
CA GLU A 79 20.73 2.26 -15.22
C GLU A 79 19.61 3.19 -14.71
N ARG A 80 18.57 3.41 -15.53
CA ARG A 80 17.38 4.18 -15.11
C ARG A 80 16.67 3.55 -13.92
N LYS A 81 16.49 2.22 -13.92
CA LYS A 81 15.88 1.50 -12.80
C LYS A 81 16.73 1.60 -11.53
N GLN A 82 18.04 1.45 -11.64
CA GLN A 82 18.96 1.55 -10.51
C GLN A 82 18.95 2.97 -9.92
N LYS A 83 19.05 4.01 -10.76
CA LYS A 83 18.96 5.40 -10.34
C LYS A 83 17.61 5.71 -9.68
N GLY A 84 16.52 5.18 -10.21
CA GLY A 84 15.19 5.29 -9.60
C GLY A 84 15.13 4.71 -8.20
N ARG A 85 15.71 3.51 -7.98
CA ARG A 85 15.79 2.88 -6.65
C ARG A 85 16.65 3.69 -5.68
N GLN A 86 17.81 4.17 -6.13
CA GLN A 86 18.70 5.00 -5.31
C GLN A 86 18.03 6.30 -4.88
N ASN A 87 17.33 6.97 -5.81
CA ASN A 87 16.58 8.19 -5.49
C ASN A 87 15.43 7.94 -4.51
N ALA A 88 14.72 6.82 -4.63
CA ALA A 88 13.66 6.45 -3.70
C ALA A 88 14.21 6.20 -2.29
N GLU A 89 15.36 5.53 -2.19
CA GLU A 89 16.03 5.29 -0.91
C GLU A 89 16.56 6.59 -0.28
N LEU A 90 17.15 7.47 -1.09
CA LEU A 90 17.62 8.78 -0.60
C LEU A 90 16.45 9.60 -0.02
N ARG A 91 15.31 9.64 -0.71
CA ARG A 91 14.10 10.30 -0.20
C ARG A 91 13.60 9.69 1.11
N ARG A 92 13.70 8.38 1.27
CA ARG A 92 13.33 7.69 2.51
C ARG A 92 14.24 8.11 3.66
N LEU A 93 15.55 8.11 3.42
CA LEU A 93 16.54 8.54 4.41
C LEU A 93 16.38 10.03 4.77
N GLU A 94 16.11 10.90 3.79
CA GLU A 94 15.81 12.32 4.03
C GLU A 94 14.56 12.49 4.90
N GLN A 95 13.49 11.73 4.64
CA GLN A 95 12.27 11.77 5.46
C GLN A 95 12.51 11.24 6.88
N GLU A 96 13.30 10.19 7.05
CA GLU A 96 13.68 9.65 8.35
C GLU A 96 14.54 10.65 9.14
N ALA A 97 15.54 11.26 8.49
CA ALA A 97 16.39 12.29 9.08
C ALA A 97 15.57 13.52 9.49
N GLN A 98 14.63 13.97 8.65
CA GLN A 98 13.73 15.07 8.97
C GLN A 98 12.85 14.75 10.18
N LYS A 99 12.23 13.57 10.23
CA LYS A 99 11.42 13.12 11.38
C LYS A 99 12.23 13.06 12.67
N GLU A 100 13.50 12.68 12.59
CA GLU A 100 14.37 12.62 13.77
C GLU A 100 14.82 14.01 14.21
N PHE A 101 15.12 14.90 13.25
CA PHE A 101 15.39 16.30 13.52
C PHE A 101 14.19 17.00 14.17
N GLU A 102 12.96 16.72 13.74
CA GLU A 102 11.73 17.25 14.34
C GLU A 102 11.52 16.84 15.81
N LYS A 103 12.20 15.79 16.27
CA LYS A 103 12.21 15.38 17.69
C LYS A 103 13.39 15.96 18.48
N SER A 104 14.36 16.58 17.80
CA SER A 104 15.56 17.12 18.43
C SER A 104 15.23 18.33 19.29
N LEU A 105 16.07 18.57 20.31
CA LEU A 105 15.95 19.77 21.15
C LEU A 105 16.12 21.05 20.33
N ASP A 106 17.01 21.05 19.34
CA ASP A 106 17.28 22.22 18.49
C ASP A 106 16.06 22.65 17.68
N TYR A 107 15.22 21.70 17.29
CA TYR A 107 13.95 21.99 16.62
C TYR A 107 12.84 22.37 17.60
N ILE A 108 12.71 21.66 18.72
CA ILE A 108 11.61 21.84 19.67
C ILE A 108 11.74 23.14 20.46
N LEU A 109 12.93 23.51 20.92
CA LEU A 109 13.12 24.67 21.81
C LEU A 109 12.63 26.00 21.20
N PRO A 110 12.96 26.35 19.93
CA PRO A 110 12.43 27.54 19.30
C PRO A 110 10.89 27.52 19.21
N LEU A 111 10.30 26.37 18.87
CA LEU A 111 8.83 26.24 18.81
C LEU A 111 8.18 26.48 20.18
N LEU A 112 8.82 26.00 21.26
CA LEU A 112 8.33 26.25 22.62
C LEU A 112 8.41 27.73 22.99
N GLN A 113 9.49 28.42 22.60
CA GLN A 113 9.66 29.86 22.87
C GLN A 113 8.58 30.71 22.20
N ASP A 114 8.17 30.34 20.97
CA ASP A 114 7.14 31.05 20.22
C ASP A 114 5.71 30.61 20.58
N SER A 115 5.57 29.55 21.38
CA SER A 115 4.27 28.98 21.73
C SER A 115 3.64 29.64 22.95
N ASN A 116 2.31 29.76 22.95
CA ASN A 116 1.53 30.18 24.11
C ASN A 116 1.05 28.97 24.92
N ILE A 117 1.98 28.23 25.54
CA ILE A 117 1.65 27.07 26.37
C ILE A 117 1.07 27.54 27.70
N ALA A 118 -0.15 27.10 27.98
CA ALA A 118 -0.84 27.37 29.24
C ALA A 118 -1.37 26.09 29.86
N THR A 119 -1.56 26.12 31.18
CA THR A 119 -2.26 25.05 31.91
C THR A 119 -3.75 25.13 31.66
N LYS A 120 -4.41 23.98 31.53
CA LYS A 120 -5.88 23.87 31.51
C LYS A 120 -6.38 23.28 32.83
N GLU A 121 -7.65 23.55 33.14
CA GLU A 121 -8.36 22.80 34.18
C GLU A 121 -8.41 21.32 33.80
N LEU A 122 -8.09 20.44 34.77
CA LEU A 122 -8.04 19.00 34.53
C LEU A 122 -9.43 18.36 34.57
N LEU A 123 -10.33 18.89 35.40
CA LEU A 123 -11.69 18.39 35.60
C LEU A 123 -12.66 19.54 35.43
N GLY A 124 -13.73 19.33 34.67
CA GLY A 124 -14.86 20.24 34.65
C GLY A 124 -15.60 20.23 35.98
N PHE A 125 -16.46 21.24 36.19
CA PHE A 125 -17.20 21.43 37.45
C PHE A 125 -17.93 20.17 37.95
N HIS A 126 -18.62 19.45 37.06
CA HIS A 126 -19.34 18.21 37.41
C HIS A 126 -18.40 17.07 37.78
N GLU A 127 -17.34 16.86 37.00
CA GLU A 127 -16.36 15.81 37.27
C GLU A 127 -15.63 16.09 38.58
N PHE A 128 -15.32 17.35 38.87
CA PHE A 128 -14.71 17.75 40.13
C PHE A 128 -15.61 17.43 41.34
N LYS A 129 -16.92 17.70 41.24
CA LYS A 129 -17.89 17.30 42.27
C LYS A 129 -17.95 15.79 42.46
N ILE A 130 -17.97 15.02 41.37
CA ILE A 130 -17.97 13.54 41.45
C ILE A 130 -16.67 13.04 42.07
N TYR A 131 -15.53 13.57 41.65
CA TYR A 131 -14.22 13.26 42.23
C TYR A 131 -14.21 13.51 43.73
N GLN A 132 -14.69 14.68 44.17
CA GLN A 132 -14.81 15.03 45.58
C GLN A 132 -15.64 13.98 46.33
N ALA A 133 -16.80 13.61 45.81
CA ALA A 133 -17.66 12.63 46.45
C ALA A 133 -17.02 11.23 46.50
N LEU A 134 -16.29 10.82 45.45
CA LEU A 134 -15.54 9.55 45.42
C LEU A 134 -14.43 9.50 46.48
N ILE A 135 -13.62 10.56 46.61
CA ILE A 135 -12.49 10.59 47.56
C ILE A 135 -12.94 10.68 49.02
N PHE A 136 -14.15 11.18 49.28
CA PHE A 136 -14.73 11.26 50.62
C PHE A 136 -15.68 10.10 50.94
N CYS A 137 -16.06 9.26 49.96
CA CYS A 137 -16.81 8.03 50.21
C CYS A 137 -15.92 7.00 50.93
N GLU A 138 -16.15 6.77 52.23
CA GLU A 138 -15.29 5.91 53.06
C GLU A 138 -15.14 4.47 52.51
N SER A 139 -16.22 3.88 52.01
CA SER A 139 -16.19 2.55 51.38
C SER A 139 -15.24 2.48 50.18
N ILE A 140 -15.16 3.55 49.38
CA ILE A 140 -14.26 3.61 48.21
C ILE A 140 -12.85 4.00 48.64
N LYS A 141 -12.72 5.11 49.36
CA LYS A 141 -11.45 5.69 49.85
C LYS A 141 -10.60 4.67 50.60
N LYS A 142 -11.20 3.79 51.41
CA LYS A 142 -10.48 2.78 52.18
C LYS A 142 -9.73 1.76 51.29
N HIS A 143 -10.30 1.38 50.15
CA HIS A 143 -9.81 0.27 49.33
C HIS A 143 -9.18 0.70 48.01
N PHE A 144 -9.48 1.91 47.54
CA PHE A 144 -9.07 2.38 46.21
C PHE A 144 -8.27 3.67 46.25
N ILE A 145 -7.30 3.78 45.35
CA ILE A 145 -6.75 5.05 44.85
C ILE A 145 -7.62 5.46 43.67
N ILE A 146 -8.03 6.73 43.63
CA ILE A 146 -8.83 7.30 42.54
C ILE A 146 -7.93 8.19 41.70
N LEU A 147 -7.82 7.88 40.42
CA LEU A 147 -7.02 8.66 39.47
C LEU A 147 -7.94 9.29 38.42
N PRO A 148 -8.04 10.62 38.34
CA PRO A 148 -8.87 11.28 37.32
C PRO A 148 -8.16 11.34 35.94
N GLN A 149 -8.95 11.33 34.87
CA GLN A 149 -8.52 11.62 33.48
C GLN A 149 -7.32 10.78 33.03
N VAL A 150 -7.43 9.45 33.17
CA VAL A 150 -6.33 8.52 32.89
C VAL A 150 -6.51 7.85 31.53
N SER A 151 -5.48 7.97 30.69
CA SER A 151 -5.41 7.31 29.39
C SER A 151 -5.29 5.80 29.50
N PHE A 152 -6.01 5.06 28.65
CA PHE A 152 -6.03 3.59 28.60
C PHE A 152 -4.63 3.02 28.40
N LYS A 153 -3.78 3.69 27.59
CA LYS A 153 -2.37 3.29 27.41
C LYS A 153 -1.52 3.29 28.68
N ARG A 154 -1.98 3.93 29.76
CA ARG A 154 -1.25 3.98 31.03
C ARG A 154 -1.49 2.74 31.89
N PHE A 155 -2.58 2.01 31.67
CA PHE A 155 -2.98 0.92 32.57
C PHE A 155 -3.46 -0.36 31.86
N ILE A 156 -3.55 -0.34 30.53
CA ILE A 156 -3.80 -1.51 29.69
C ILE A 156 -2.54 -1.74 28.84
N VAL A 157 -2.22 -3.00 28.56
CA VAL A 157 -1.10 -3.37 27.69
C VAL A 157 -1.61 -4.38 26.66
N ASP A 158 -1.27 -4.17 25.40
CA ASP A 158 -1.37 -5.18 24.34
C ASP A 158 0.04 -5.46 23.81
N ASN A 159 0.54 -6.67 24.04
CA ASN A 159 1.88 -7.09 23.64
C ASN A 159 2.08 -7.17 22.12
N SER A 160 1.01 -7.02 21.32
CA SER A 160 1.07 -7.11 19.87
C SER A 160 1.05 -5.77 19.14
N GLU A 161 0.80 -4.65 19.83
CA GLU A 161 0.69 -3.29 19.27
C GLU A 161 -0.07 -3.20 17.93
N ASN A 162 -1.09 -4.06 17.77
CA ASN A 162 -1.85 -4.19 16.53
C ASN A 162 -2.74 -2.95 16.28
N ASP A 163 -3.44 -2.92 15.14
CA ASP A 163 -4.30 -1.78 14.80
C ASP A 163 -5.46 -1.57 15.80
N ALA A 164 -5.89 -2.62 16.51
CA ALA A 164 -6.86 -2.47 17.60
C ALA A 164 -6.27 -1.68 18.76
N TRP A 165 -5.01 -1.92 19.17
CA TRP A 165 -4.33 -1.14 20.20
C TRP A 165 -4.28 0.35 19.84
N LYS A 166 -3.92 0.67 18.58
CA LYS A 166 -3.90 2.06 18.10
C LYS A 166 -5.29 2.71 18.14
N ALA A 167 -6.35 1.93 17.95
CA ALA A 167 -7.72 2.45 17.90
C ALA A 167 -8.25 2.94 19.26
N PHE A 168 -7.76 2.41 20.39
CA PHE A 168 -8.29 2.78 21.72
C PHE A 168 -7.26 3.26 22.74
N SER A 169 -5.95 3.07 22.49
CA SER A 169 -4.90 3.38 23.48
C SER A 169 -4.91 4.84 23.97
N ASN A 170 -5.35 5.78 23.13
CA ASN A 170 -5.49 7.19 23.47
C ASN A 170 -6.86 7.58 24.04
N PHE A 171 -7.76 6.63 24.30
CA PHE A 171 -8.97 6.93 25.06
C PHE A 171 -8.61 7.20 26.51
N ASP A 172 -9.32 8.15 27.12
CA ASP A 172 -9.18 8.47 28.53
C ASP A 172 -10.45 8.06 29.27
N CYS A 173 -10.30 7.59 30.52
CA CYS A 173 -11.42 7.45 31.44
C CYS A 173 -11.48 8.62 32.40
N ASP A 174 -12.70 8.95 32.84
CA ASP A 174 -12.90 10.06 33.78
C ASP A 174 -12.31 9.72 35.15
N PHE A 175 -12.54 8.51 35.66
CA PHE A 175 -11.89 8.02 36.88
C PHE A 175 -11.47 6.55 36.77
N LEU A 176 -10.23 6.27 37.16
CA LEU A 176 -9.69 4.93 37.36
C LEU A 176 -9.61 4.61 38.86
N LEU A 177 -10.25 3.52 39.28
CA LEU A 177 -10.07 2.94 40.60
C LEU A 177 -8.97 1.90 40.58
N VAL A 178 -7.99 2.06 41.46
CA VAL A 178 -6.83 1.19 41.61
C VAL A 178 -6.84 0.61 43.02
N LEU A 179 -6.78 -0.72 43.14
CA LEU A 179 -6.76 -1.39 44.44
C LEU A 179 -5.53 -0.99 45.25
N LYS A 180 -5.77 -0.66 46.53
CA LYS A 180 -4.73 -0.44 47.54
C LYS A 180 -4.32 -1.78 48.14
N ASP A 181 -3.21 -2.34 47.66
CA ASP A 181 -2.54 -3.44 48.35
C ASP A 181 -1.16 -2.99 48.86
N PHE A 182 -1.18 -2.31 50.01
CA PHE A 182 0.05 -1.89 50.69
C PHE A 182 0.88 -3.06 51.22
N LYS A 183 0.26 -4.23 51.45
CA LYS A 183 0.98 -5.40 51.96
C LYS A 183 1.85 -6.01 50.87
N GLN A 184 1.29 -6.19 49.67
CA GLN A 184 2.02 -6.71 48.53
C GLN A 184 2.75 -5.61 47.73
N LYS A 185 2.55 -4.33 48.10
CA LYS A 185 3.08 -3.16 47.38
C LYS A 185 2.68 -3.17 45.90
N THR A 186 1.46 -3.61 45.60
CA THR A 186 0.92 -3.63 44.24
C THR A 186 -0.19 -2.59 44.08
N SER A 187 -0.31 -2.08 42.86
CA SER A 187 -1.38 -1.18 42.43
C SER A 187 -1.99 -1.75 41.17
N LYS A 188 -3.15 -2.40 41.31
CA LYS A 188 -3.84 -3.05 40.18
C LYS A 188 -5.08 -2.25 39.78
N PRO A 189 -5.22 -1.87 38.49
CA PRO A 189 -6.46 -1.32 37.96
C PRO A 189 -7.64 -2.27 38.27
N PHE A 190 -8.75 -1.71 38.74
CA PHE A 190 -9.90 -2.50 39.19
C PHE A 190 -11.20 -2.09 38.49
N ALA A 191 -11.47 -0.79 38.42
CA ALA A 191 -12.69 -0.29 37.81
C ALA A 191 -12.45 1.02 37.06
N ILE A 192 -13.21 1.20 36.00
CA ILE A 192 -13.35 2.45 35.25
C ILE A 192 -14.71 3.05 35.61
N ILE A 193 -14.72 4.34 35.94
CA ILE A 193 -15.94 5.13 36.14
C ILE A 193 -15.96 6.23 35.09
N GLU A 194 -17.07 6.34 34.36
CA GLU A 194 -17.31 7.35 33.33
C GLU A 194 -18.50 8.22 33.72
N TYR A 195 -18.43 9.51 33.45
CA TYR A 195 -19.49 10.47 33.66
C TYR A 195 -20.04 10.96 32.31
N HIS A 196 -21.26 10.55 32.00
CA HIS A 196 -21.96 11.04 30.82
C HIS A 196 -22.71 12.33 31.17
N GLY A 197 -22.04 13.48 31.00
CA GLY A 197 -22.60 14.80 31.26
C GLY A 197 -23.79 15.19 30.37
N GLY A 198 -24.48 16.29 30.71
CA GLY A 198 -25.63 16.79 29.95
C GLY A 198 -25.33 17.13 28.48
N TRP A 199 -24.05 17.38 28.16
CA TRP A 199 -23.55 17.66 26.82
C TRP A 199 -22.72 16.50 26.24
N HIS A 200 -22.89 15.27 26.74
CA HIS A 200 -22.13 14.08 26.32
C HIS A 200 -22.12 13.87 24.80
N TYR A 201 -23.24 14.19 24.13
CA TYR A 201 -23.37 14.06 22.68
C TYR A 201 -23.05 15.34 21.89
N GLY A 202 -22.66 16.42 22.58
CA GLY A 202 -22.43 17.76 22.02
C GLY A 202 -23.51 18.77 22.43
N LYS A 203 -23.22 20.06 22.23
CA LYS A 203 -24.18 21.16 22.47
C LYS A 203 -25.35 21.14 21.48
N GLU A 204 -25.04 20.84 20.24
CA GLU A 204 -26.01 20.63 19.15
C GLU A 204 -25.64 19.33 18.46
N PRO A 205 -26.10 18.18 18.99
CA PRO A 205 -25.65 16.88 18.53
C PRO A 205 -26.19 16.58 17.13
N THR A 206 -25.31 16.19 16.20
CA THR A 206 -25.71 15.62 14.91
C THR A 206 -25.91 14.11 15.06
N ASN A 207 -26.65 13.48 14.14
CA ASN A 207 -26.80 12.02 14.13
C ASN A 207 -25.43 11.32 14.10
N GLU A 208 -24.48 11.88 13.35
CA GLU A 208 -23.12 11.37 13.25
C GLU A 208 -22.34 11.53 14.58
N SER A 209 -22.41 12.68 15.24
CA SER A 209 -21.71 12.90 16.52
C SER A 209 -22.25 11.99 17.62
N ILE A 210 -23.57 11.77 17.64
CA ILE A 210 -24.22 10.82 18.55
C ILE A 210 -23.72 9.40 18.29
N GLU A 211 -23.71 8.97 17.03
CA GLU A 211 -23.30 7.61 16.67
C GLU A 211 -21.82 7.37 17.00
N ASN A 212 -20.95 8.35 16.72
CA ASN A 212 -19.53 8.27 17.03
C ASN A 212 -19.27 8.18 18.53
N THR A 213 -19.98 8.98 19.33
CA THR A 213 -19.89 8.93 20.80
C THR A 213 -20.34 7.57 21.32
N LYS A 214 -21.49 7.07 20.84
CA LYS A 214 -21.98 5.72 21.21
C LYS A 214 -21.02 4.60 20.81
N LYS A 215 -20.37 4.70 19.64
CA LYS A 215 -19.33 3.74 19.22
C LYS A 215 -18.15 3.79 20.18
N ARG A 216 -17.68 4.97 20.56
CA ARG A 216 -16.58 5.15 21.52
C ARG A 216 -16.91 4.54 22.88
N ASP A 217 -18.08 4.82 23.42
CA ASP A 217 -18.52 4.30 24.73
C ASP A 217 -18.61 2.76 24.71
N LYS A 218 -19.14 2.18 23.63
CA LYS A 218 -19.17 0.72 23.44
C LYS A 218 -17.77 0.11 23.37
N ILE A 219 -16.83 0.78 22.71
CA ILE A 219 -15.44 0.30 22.64
C ILE A 219 -14.82 0.31 24.05
N LYS A 220 -14.99 1.39 24.82
CA LYS A 220 -14.50 1.49 26.20
C LYS A 220 -15.06 0.36 27.08
N GLU A 221 -16.37 0.15 27.05
CA GLU A 221 -17.04 -0.93 27.81
C GLU A 221 -16.50 -2.31 27.39
N PHE A 222 -16.36 -2.55 26.09
CA PHE A 222 -15.82 -3.81 25.57
C PHE A 222 -14.39 -4.07 26.05
N ILE A 223 -13.53 -3.05 26.05
CA ILE A 223 -12.15 -3.15 26.53
C ILE A 223 -12.11 -3.43 28.03
N ALA A 224 -12.93 -2.72 28.83
CA ALA A 224 -13.02 -2.95 30.27
C ALA A 224 -13.40 -4.42 30.54
N LYS A 225 -14.43 -4.93 29.85
CA LYS A 225 -14.84 -6.33 29.94
C LYS A 225 -13.73 -7.29 29.53
N LYS A 226 -13.04 -7.03 28.42
CA LYS A 226 -11.94 -7.88 27.91
C LYS A 226 -10.74 -7.93 28.87
N THR A 227 -10.49 -6.84 29.59
CA THR A 227 -9.40 -6.71 30.56
C THR A 227 -9.80 -7.15 31.98
N GLY A 228 -11.07 -7.50 32.19
CA GLY A 228 -11.60 -7.89 33.49
C GLY A 228 -11.80 -6.72 34.46
N LEU A 229 -11.81 -5.48 33.95
CA LEU A 229 -12.12 -4.29 34.73
C LEU A 229 -13.64 -4.12 34.85
N LYS A 230 -14.09 -3.67 36.02
CA LYS A 230 -15.46 -3.20 36.20
C LYS A 230 -15.65 -1.89 35.44
N TYR A 231 -16.82 -1.67 34.86
CA TYR A 231 -17.15 -0.47 34.09
C TYR A 231 -18.47 0.10 34.57
N TYR A 232 -18.43 1.28 35.18
CA TYR A 232 -19.62 1.94 35.72
C TYR A 232 -19.79 3.32 35.10
N VAL A 233 -21.02 3.63 34.69
CA VAL A 233 -21.36 4.94 34.14
C VAL A 233 -22.24 5.68 35.15
N ILE A 234 -21.86 6.91 35.48
CA ILE A 234 -22.70 7.90 36.15
C ILE A 234 -23.34 8.75 35.04
N ASP A 235 -24.65 8.63 34.85
CA ASP A 235 -25.37 9.43 33.85
C ASP A 235 -25.88 10.71 34.51
N TYR A 236 -25.69 11.86 33.87
CA TYR A 236 -26.10 13.15 34.43
C TYR A 236 -27.56 13.16 34.90
N LYS A 237 -28.47 12.46 34.18
CA LYS A 237 -29.90 12.39 34.53
C LYS A 237 -30.16 11.76 35.89
N ARG A 238 -29.21 10.99 36.42
CA ARG A 238 -29.32 10.33 37.74
C ARG A 238 -28.84 11.20 38.88
N VAL A 239 -28.08 12.27 38.59
CA VAL A 239 -27.40 13.09 39.61
C VAL A 239 -27.75 14.57 39.54
N VAL A 240 -28.64 14.98 38.63
CA VAL A 240 -29.18 16.35 38.54
C VAL A 240 -30.70 16.35 38.74
N THR A 241 -31.24 17.48 39.18
CA THR A 241 -32.69 17.68 39.25
C THR A 241 -33.21 18.42 38.02
N LYS A 242 -34.52 18.30 37.72
CA LYS A 242 -35.13 18.95 36.56
C LYS A 242 -35.11 20.48 36.67
N ASP A 243 -35.22 21.01 37.88
CA ASP A 243 -35.18 22.43 38.19
C ASP A 243 -33.77 23.02 38.10
N LYS A 244 -32.72 22.21 38.27
CA LYS A 244 -31.32 22.63 38.22
C LYS A 244 -30.45 21.67 37.39
N PRO A 245 -30.65 21.59 36.06
CA PRO A 245 -29.94 20.64 35.21
C PRO A 245 -28.44 20.95 35.05
N SER A 246 -28.00 22.16 35.42
CA SER A 246 -26.60 22.57 35.41
C SER A 246 -25.85 22.21 36.69
N GLU A 247 -26.52 21.71 37.72
CA GLU A 247 -25.92 21.44 39.04
C GLU A 247 -26.11 19.97 39.42
N ILE A 248 -25.01 19.34 39.86
CA ILE A 248 -25.12 18.05 40.53
C ILE A 248 -25.78 18.27 41.89
N ASN A 249 -26.84 17.49 42.13
CA ASN A 249 -27.54 17.39 43.39
C ASN A 249 -26.84 16.37 44.29
N ASP A 250 -26.40 16.82 45.46
CA ASP A 250 -25.53 16.04 46.33
C ASP A 250 -26.24 14.77 46.87
N ASN A 251 -27.55 14.84 47.18
CA ASN A 251 -28.32 13.68 47.64
C ASN A 251 -28.48 12.61 46.55
N LEU A 252 -28.73 13.03 45.30
CA LEU A 252 -28.83 12.11 44.17
C LEU A 252 -27.48 11.48 43.85
N LEU A 253 -26.40 12.26 43.95
CA LEU A 253 -25.04 11.74 43.80
C LEU A 253 -24.73 10.70 44.88
N GLU A 254 -25.10 10.94 46.14
CA GLU A 254 -24.90 9.99 47.23
C GLU A 254 -25.63 8.66 46.98
N ILE A 255 -26.89 8.71 46.52
CA ILE A 255 -27.65 7.52 46.12
C ILE A 255 -26.95 6.77 44.97
N GLU A 256 -26.44 7.50 43.97
CA GLU A 256 -25.73 6.88 42.84
C GLU A 256 -24.38 6.29 43.27
N LEU A 257 -23.68 6.92 44.22
CA LEU A 257 -22.45 6.37 44.81
C LEU A 257 -22.72 5.11 45.61
N GLN A 258 -23.85 5.00 46.31
CA GLN A 258 -24.21 3.76 46.99
C GLN A 258 -24.38 2.60 45.99
N LYS A 259 -25.03 2.85 44.84
CA LYS A 259 -25.14 1.84 43.76
C LYS A 259 -23.78 1.47 43.19
N LEU A 260 -22.89 2.45 43.02
CA LEU A 260 -21.52 2.20 42.60
C LEU A 260 -20.79 1.31 43.62
N VAL A 261 -20.89 1.61 44.91
CA VAL A 261 -20.30 0.79 45.98
C VAL A 261 -20.82 -0.64 45.89
N ASP A 262 -22.13 -0.82 45.82
CA ASP A 262 -22.74 -2.16 45.70
C ASP A 262 -22.23 -2.88 44.44
N TYR A 263 -22.11 -2.17 43.31
CA TYR A 263 -21.55 -2.72 42.07
C TYR A 263 -20.07 -3.09 42.19
N LEU A 264 -19.27 -2.35 42.98
CA LEU A 264 -17.85 -2.62 43.16
C LEU A 264 -17.58 -3.83 44.05
N TYR A 265 -18.46 -4.12 45.02
CA TYR A 265 -18.28 -5.22 45.99
C TYR A 265 -19.08 -6.50 45.71
N ASN A 266 -20.01 -6.47 44.74
CA ASN A 266 -20.68 -7.67 44.21
C ASN A 266 -20.00 -8.21 42.95
#